data_AF-A0A5D0N5R4-F1
#
_entry.id   AF-A0A5D0N5R4-F1
#
_cell.length_a   1.000
_cell.length_b   1.000
_cell.length_c   1.000
_cell.angle_alpha   90.00
_cell.angle_beta   90.00
_cell.angle_gamma   90.00
#
_symmetry.space_group_name_H-M   'P 1'
#
loop_
_entity.id
_entity.type
_entity.pdbx_description
1 polymer ?
#
loop_
_entity_poly.entity_id
_entity_poly.type
_entity_poly.pdbx_seq_one_letter_code
_entity_poly.pdbx_strand_id
1 'polypeptide(L)'
;MDHMTTKAAKPADVHPREVAKRLGVSRGTLRRCGQDFSRTVEEIADLLSDKPQWLIDGQAATAARKQQQRDAAVLRERHDQQESDRAQRMLWAYKDGYAG
;
A
#
# COMPACT_ATOMS: atom_id res chain seq x y z
N MET A 1 -26.85 -18.75 32.61
CA MET A 1 -26.37 -17.37 32.38
C MET A 1 -26.63 -17.09 30.92
N ASP A 2 -27.88 -16.74 30.68
CA ASP A 2 -28.52 -16.68 29.39
C ASP A 2 -28.16 -15.34 28.74
N HIS A 3 -27.26 -15.39 27.76
CA HIS A 3 -26.97 -14.22 26.94
C HIS A 3 -28.09 -14.05 25.92
N MET A 4 -29.11 -13.31 26.33
CA MET A 4 -30.02 -12.63 25.41
C MET A 4 -29.19 -11.76 24.47
N THR A 5 -29.14 -12.09 23.17
CA THR A 5 -28.80 -11.09 22.16
C THR A 5 -29.92 -11.01 21.15
N THR A 6 -30.63 -9.90 21.24
CA THR A 6 -31.57 -9.40 20.26
C THR A 6 -30.92 -9.45 18.87
N LYS A 7 -31.62 -10.07 17.91
CA LYS A 7 -31.32 -10.04 16.49
C LYS A 7 -31.25 -8.58 16.00
N ALA A 8 -30.08 -7.97 16.10
CA ALA A 8 -29.83 -6.65 15.52
C ALA A 8 -30.02 -6.75 14.00
N ALA A 9 -30.69 -5.77 13.40
CA ALA A 9 -30.82 -5.64 11.95
C ALA A 9 -29.42 -5.77 11.32
N LYS A 10 -29.26 -6.64 10.33
CA LYS A 10 -27.96 -6.98 9.75
C LYS A 10 -27.28 -5.69 9.26
N PRO A 11 -26.24 -5.17 9.94
CA PRO A 11 -25.51 -4.01 9.41
C PRO A 11 -24.94 -4.43 8.06
N ALA A 12 -25.01 -3.53 7.08
CA ALA A 12 -24.60 -3.84 5.72
C ALA A 12 -23.15 -4.37 5.71
N ASP A 13 -22.97 -5.63 5.29
CA ASP A 13 -21.66 -6.26 5.18
C ASP A 13 -20.74 -5.39 4.31
N VAL A 14 -19.56 -5.01 4.82
CA VAL A 14 -18.61 -4.19 4.06
C VAL A 14 -17.86 -5.10 3.09
N HIS A 15 -17.84 -4.72 1.82
CA HIS A 15 -17.15 -5.49 0.78
C HIS A 15 -15.65 -5.70 1.14
N PRO A 16 -15.05 -6.88 0.90
CA PRO A 16 -13.67 -7.21 1.27
C PRO A 16 -12.57 -6.23 0.89
N ARG A 17 -12.74 -5.60 -0.28
CA ARG A 17 -11.80 -4.57 -0.74
C ARG A 17 -11.84 -3.32 0.14
N GLU A 18 -13.03 -2.97 0.62
CA GLU A 18 -13.28 -1.80 1.45
C GLU A 18 -12.83 -2.04 2.90
N VAL A 19 -13.01 -3.26 3.43
CA VAL A 19 -12.47 -3.66 4.75
C VAL A 19 -10.96 -3.45 4.82
N ALA A 20 -10.21 -4.01 3.87
CA ALA A 20 -8.75 -3.88 3.84
C ALA A 20 -8.30 -2.41 3.73
N LYS A 21 -9.01 -1.62 2.91
CA LYS A 21 -8.75 -0.19 2.73
C LYS A 21 -8.96 0.59 4.03
N ARG A 22 -10.05 0.35 4.75
CA ARG A 22 -10.37 1.00 6.03
C ARG A 22 -9.37 0.65 7.13
N LEU A 23 -8.90 -0.59 7.16
CA LEU A 23 -7.87 -1.05 8.10
C LEU A 23 -6.45 -0.56 7.72
N GLY A 24 -6.24 0.02 6.54
CA GLY A 24 -4.92 0.48 6.10
C GLY A 24 -3.94 -0.67 5.78
N VAL A 25 -4.46 -1.87 5.51
CA VAL A 25 -3.66 -3.08 5.21
C VAL A 25 -3.97 -3.62 3.81
N SER A 26 -3.19 -4.61 3.37
CA SER A 26 -3.45 -5.32 2.13
C SER A 26 -4.29 -6.58 2.34
N ARG A 27 -4.99 -7.04 1.29
CA ARG A 27 -5.69 -8.35 1.29
C ARG A 27 -4.75 -9.52 1.60
N GLY A 28 -3.47 -9.41 1.26
CA GLY A 28 -2.45 -10.42 1.58
C GLY A 28 -2.15 -10.50 3.08
N THR A 29 -2.22 -9.38 3.80
CA THR A 29 -2.13 -9.36 5.27
C THR A 29 -3.32 -10.09 5.88
N LEU A 30 -4.54 -9.76 5.46
CA LEU A 30 -5.75 -10.44 5.97
C LEU A 30 -5.69 -11.95 5.77
N ARG A 31 -5.30 -12.40 4.56
CA ARG A 31 -5.16 -13.83 4.25
C ARG A 31 -4.12 -14.53 5.13
N ARG A 32 -2.97 -13.90 5.37
CA ARG A 32 -1.87 -14.47 6.17
C ARG A 32 -2.24 -14.58 7.65
N CYS A 33 -3.01 -13.62 8.15
CA CYS A 33 -3.43 -13.56 9.55
C CYS A 33 -4.73 -14.32 9.82
N GLY A 34 -5.27 -15.05 8.82
CA GLY A 34 -6.52 -15.81 8.96
C GLY A 34 -7.73 -14.93 9.29
N GLN A 35 -7.70 -13.64 8.93
CA GLN A 35 -8.78 -12.71 9.24
C GLN A 35 -9.88 -12.79 8.19
N ASP A 36 -11.14 -12.64 8.64
CA ASP A 36 -12.28 -12.59 7.73
C ASP A 36 -12.18 -11.35 6.80
N PHE A 37 -12.64 -11.56 5.58
CA PHE A 37 -12.74 -10.54 4.56
C PHE A 37 -14.06 -9.77 4.61
N SER A 38 -15.11 -10.33 5.23
CA SER A 38 -16.37 -9.65 5.46
C SER A 38 -16.44 -9.20 6.91
N ARG A 39 -16.60 -7.90 7.15
CA ARG A 39 -16.80 -7.32 8.49
C ARG A 39 -17.80 -6.18 8.43
N THR A 40 -18.46 -5.93 9.55
CA THR A 40 -19.34 -4.76 9.72
C THR A 40 -18.50 -3.51 9.98
N VAL A 41 -19.13 -2.33 9.96
CA VAL A 41 -18.44 -1.07 10.24
C VAL A 41 -18.00 -0.99 11.70
N GLU A 42 -18.82 -1.51 12.60
CA GLU A 42 -18.59 -1.57 14.04
C GLU A 42 -17.39 -2.48 14.36
N GLU A 43 -17.33 -3.67 13.78
CA GLU A 43 -16.20 -4.60 13.97
C GLU A 43 -14.88 -4.00 13.45
N ILE A 44 -14.91 -3.24 12.35
CA ILE A 44 -13.75 -2.51 11.85
C ILE A 44 -13.30 -1.43 12.85
N ALA A 45 -14.25 -0.71 13.46
CA ALA A 45 -13.96 0.32 14.44
C ALA A 45 -13.35 -0.27 15.73
N ASP A 46 -13.86 -1.40 16.19
CA ASP A 46 -13.31 -2.12 17.35
C ASP A 46 -11.86 -2.54 17.11
N LEU A 47 -11.55 -3.10 15.94
CA LEU A 47 -10.18 -3.47 15.57
C LEU A 47 -9.23 -2.28 15.47
N LEU A 48 -9.73 -1.14 14.97
CA LEU A 48 -8.95 0.09 14.90
C LEU A 48 -8.69 0.69 16.28
N SER A 49 -9.53 0.37 17.26
CA SER A 49 -9.39 0.82 18.65
C SER A 49 -8.46 -0.10 19.44
N ASP A 50 -8.68 -1.42 19.35
CA ASP A 50 -7.85 -2.44 20.01
C ASP A 50 -6.44 -2.55 19.41
N LYS A 51 -6.30 -2.25 18.11
CA LYS A 51 -5.04 -2.27 17.36
C LYS A 51 -4.21 -3.53 17.63
N PRO A 52 -4.74 -4.72 17.33
CA PRO A 52 -4.00 -5.96 17.53
C PRO A 52 -2.69 -5.94 16.73
N GLN A 53 -1.68 -6.66 17.22
CA GLN A 53 -0.31 -6.61 16.67
C GLN A 53 -0.26 -6.84 15.15
N TRP A 54 -1.03 -7.80 14.64
CA TRP A 54 -1.08 -8.11 13.21
C TRP A 54 -1.55 -6.92 12.34
N LEU A 55 -2.38 -6.04 12.90
CA LEU A 55 -2.88 -4.84 12.22
C LEU A 55 -1.78 -3.79 12.14
N ILE A 56 -1.07 -3.57 13.25
CA ILE A 56 0.08 -2.64 13.32
C ILE A 56 1.16 -3.08 12.32
N ASP A 57 1.55 -4.35 12.36
CA ASP A 57 2.56 -4.92 11.45
C ASP A 57 2.09 -4.83 9.99
N GLY A 58 0.81 -5.08 9.76
CA GLY A 58 0.17 -4.99 8.45
C GLY A 58 0.21 -3.58 7.86
N GLN A 59 -0.06 -2.57 8.68
CA GLN A 59 -0.04 -1.16 8.29
C GLN A 59 1.41 -0.71 8.02
N ALA A 60 2.34 -1.08 8.90
CA ALA A 60 3.77 -0.79 8.74
C ALA A 60 4.32 -1.40 7.43
N ALA A 61 4.00 -2.67 7.15
CA ALA A 61 4.41 -3.33 5.91
C ALA A 61 3.81 -2.65 4.66
N THR A 62 2.55 -2.19 4.74
CA THR A 62 1.89 -1.48 3.65
C THR A 62 2.54 -0.12 3.41
N ALA A 63 2.88 0.61 4.46
CA ALA A 63 3.60 1.88 4.38
C ALA A 63 5.01 1.71 3.81
N ALA A 64 5.77 0.72 4.29
CA ALA A 64 7.10 0.41 3.79
C ALA A 64 7.10 0.10 2.29
N ARG A 65 6.14 -0.72 1.81
CA ARG A 65 6.00 -1.02 0.39
C ARG A 65 5.73 0.22 -0.45
N LYS A 66 4.87 1.13 0.02
CA LYS A 66 4.59 2.39 -0.70
C LYS A 66 5.85 3.27 -0.77
N GLN A 67 6.64 3.30 0.29
CA GLN A 67 7.90 4.05 0.31
C GLN A 67 8.89 3.47 -0.70
N GLN A 68 9.10 2.15 -0.68
CA GLN A 68 9.96 1.46 -1.66
C GLN A 68 9.56 1.74 -3.11
N GLN A 69 8.25 1.79 -3.40
CA GLN A 69 7.76 2.12 -4.74
C GLN A 69 8.08 3.56 -5.14
N ARG A 70 7.99 4.51 -4.22
CA ARG A 70 8.38 5.91 -4.47
C ARG A 70 9.88 6.03 -4.71
N ASP A 71 10.69 5.40 -3.86
CA ASP A 71 12.14 5.43 -3.99
C ASP A 71 12.61 4.80 -5.30
N ALA A 72 11.99 3.68 -5.71
CA ALA A 72 12.24 3.05 -6.99
C ALA A 72 11.85 3.94 -8.18
N ALA A 73 10.75 4.69 -8.08
CA ALA A 73 10.35 5.63 -9.12
C ALA A 73 11.36 6.79 -9.26
N VAL A 74 11.83 7.35 -8.14
CA VAL A 74 12.86 8.39 -8.14
C VAL A 74 14.17 7.89 -8.72
N LEU A 75 14.59 6.67 -8.36
CA LEU A 75 15.83 6.09 -8.88
C LEU A 75 15.74 5.87 -10.40
N ARG A 76 14.59 5.39 -10.89
CA ARG A 76 14.36 5.21 -12.33
C ARG A 76 14.45 6.53 -13.08
N GLU A 77 13.79 7.57 -12.59
CA GLU A 77 13.84 8.90 -13.22
C GLU A 77 15.27 9.47 -13.25
N ARG A 78 16.04 9.30 -12.17
CA ARG A 78 17.46 9.69 -12.14
C ARG A 78 18.30 8.93 -13.16
N HIS A 79 18.05 7.63 -13.32
CA HIS A 79 18.75 6.82 -14.31
C HIS A 79 18.41 7.28 -15.74
N ASP A 80 17.13 7.51 -16.04
CA ASP A 80 16.69 8.00 -17.34
C ASP A 80 17.27 9.40 -17.66
N GLN A 81 17.34 10.29 -16.66
CA GLN A 81 17.99 11.60 -16.80
C GLN A 81 19.49 11.46 -17.03
N GLN A 82 20.18 10.59 -16.28
CA GLN A 82 21.61 10.36 -16.45
C GLN A 82 21.95 9.83 -17.85
N GLU A 83 21.15 8.90 -18.36
CA GLU A 83 21.32 8.39 -19.73
C GLU A 83 21.07 9.49 -20.77
N SER A 84 20.04 10.33 -20.55
CA SER A 84 19.74 11.49 -21.42
C SER A 84 20.88 12.51 -21.44
N ASP A 85 21.39 12.88 -20.26
CA ASP A 85 22.51 13.81 -20.11
C ASP A 85 23.79 13.25 -20.74
N ARG A 86 24.03 11.95 -20.58
CA ARG A 86 25.17 11.26 -21.19
C ARG A 86 25.06 11.24 -22.71
N ALA A 87 23.89 10.90 -23.24
CA ALA A 87 23.63 10.94 -24.68
C ALA A 87 23.78 12.38 -25.23
N GLN A 88 23.27 13.37 -24.52
CA GLN A 88 23.39 14.78 -24.89
C GLN A 88 24.85 15.25 -24.88
N ARG A 89 25.65 14.85 -23.88
CA ARG A 89 27.09 15.12 -23.84
C ARG A 89 27.84 14.45 -24.99
N MET A 90 27.50 13.21 -25.34
CA MET A 90 28.10 12.54 -26.50
C MET A 90 27.75 13.25 -27.80
N LEU A 91 26.49 13.68 -27.97
CA LEU A 91 26.04 14.45 -29.13
C LEU A 91 26.77 15.79 -29.24
N TRP A 92 26.96 16.50 -28.13
CA TRP A 92 27.74 17.73 -28.10
C TRP A 92 29.19 17.50 -28.51
N ALA A 93 29.86 16.50 -27.92
CA ALA A 93 31.23 16.14 -28.28
C ALA A 93 31.39 15.71 -29.75
N TYR A 94 30.40 14.98 -30.30
CA TYR A 94 30.38 14.59 -31.71
C TYR A 94 30.25 15.80 -32.64
N LYS A 95 29.47 16.81 -32.25
CA LYS A 95 29.25 18.03 -33.04
C LYS A 95 30.47 18.96 -33.05
N ASP A 96 31.16 19.10 -31.92
CA ASP A 96 32.38 19.92 -31.82
C ASP A 96 33.62 19.25 -32.45
N GLY A 97 33.68 17.92 -32.48
CA GLY A 97 34.83 17.16 -33.01
C GLY A 97 34.90 17.02 -34.54
N TYR A 98 33.85 17.40 -35.29
CA TYR A 98 33.79 17.28 -36.76
C TYR A 98 34.03 18.62 -37.52
N ALA A 99 34.38 19.69 -36.81
CA ALA A 99 34.67 21.00 -37.41
C ALA A 99 36.17 21.24 -37.69
N GLY A 100 36.93 20.16 -37.92
CA GLY A 100 38.37 20.19 -38.26
C GLY A 100 38.64 19.70 -39.67
#